data_AF-A0AA45BMP3-F1
#
_entry.id   AF-A0AA45BMP3-F1
#
_cell.length_a   1.000
_cell.length_b   1.000
_cell.length_c   1.000
_cell.angle_alpha   90.00
_cell.angle_beta   90.00
_cell.angle_gamma   90.00
#
_symmetry.space_group_name_H-M   'P 1'
#
loop_
_entity.id
_entity.type
_entity.pdbx_description
1 polymer ?
#
loop_
_entity_poly.entity_id
_entity_poly.type
_entity_poly.pdbx_seq_one_letter_code
_entity_poly.pdbx_strand_id
1 'polypeptide(L)'
;MDSSRFYDLDDNLKELLLKSNLNEGNVVSKNSGMCGDIYIFDRGPNTIPQYSCAKIPKLIDGISDKEIYARFVNELENQLKYYHHQYVHWAYDFKEVMGVPVALFRYWGSDLRKIIKSSSSSDINKISIMAYLCAGLRHCYSKGLVSHQDLKPENIFIRNMRNDFRVRVEQDVYNFPLVGDFGLANASVDSDFFDGARPYMAPEQWERRPLSSKTDVFALGVILFEMMSGGFHPAGIKLSDFWPKPIEGNTKKWTKAEPWRKWVSNGGAISADVEVLVDGEILELVNKMLSSNPDDRPEISLMIDDLLQLLRSRDMSSFVQVSHLISHYDSQASQVSLEESWPYLSQRWKMFKAKFG
;
A
#
# COMPACT_ATOMS: atom_id res chain seq x y z
N MET A 1 -24.35 -24.16 -25.54
CA MET A 1 -24.35 -22.69 -25.58
C MET A 1 -22.93 -22.28 -25.29
N ASP A 2 -22.28 -21.58 -26.21
CA ASP A 2 -20.91 -21.11 -26.03
C ASP A 2 -20.89 -20.22 -24.79
N SER A 3 -20.41 -20.73 -23.66
CA SER A 3 -20.47 -19.99 -22.39
C SER A 3 -19.38 -18.94 -22.44
N SER A 4 -19.72 -17.76 -22.94
CA SER A 4 -18.84 -16.59 -22.95
C SER A 4 -18.18 -16.43 -21.57
N ARG A 5 -16.84 -16.47 -21.51
CA ARG A 5 -16.11 -16.31 -20.25
C ARG A 5 -16.18 -14.85 -19.83
N PHE A 6 -16.13 -14.58 -18.53
CA PHE A 6 -16.15 -13.21 -18.00
C PHE A 6 -15.13 -12.29 -18.68
N TYR A 7 -13.91 -12.77 -18.94
CA TYR A 7 -12.85 -11.97 -19.55
C TYR A 7 -13.10 -11.60 -21.01
N ASP A 8 -13.87 -12.43 -21.74
CA ASP A 8 -14.18 -12.24 -23.16
C ASP A 8 -15.32 -11.23 -23.38
N LEU A 9 -16.02 -10.85 -22.31
CA LEU A 9 -17.11 -9.88 -22.37
C LEU A 9 -16.57 -8.45 -22.56
N ASP A 10 -17.37 -7.60 -23.21
CA ASP A 10 -17.10 -6.16 -23.22
C ASP A 10 -17.26 -5.55 -21.81
N ASP A 11 -16.72 -4.34 -21.64
CA ASP A 11 -16.70 -3.67 -20.33
C ASP A 11 -18.10 -3.34 -19.81
N ASN A 12 -19.07 -3.02 -20.68
CA ASN A 12 -20.44 -2.71 -20.26
C ASN A 12 -21.12 -3.95 -19.66
N LEU A 13 -20.94 -5.10 -20.30
CA LEU A 13 -21.52 -6.35 -19.83
C LEU A 13 -20.84 -6.84 -18.54
N LYS A 14 -19.51 -6.66 -18.41
CA LYS A 14 -18.78 -6.90 -17.15
C LYS A 14 -19.37 -6.07 -16.02
N GLU A 15 -19.52 -4.76 -16.21
CA GLU A 15 -20.07 -3.85 -15.20
C GLU A 15 -21.50 -4.24 -14.81
N LEU A 16 -22.35 -4.59 -15.78
CA LEU A 16 -23.73 -5.03 -15.53
C LEU A 16 -23.78 -6.30 -14.68
N LEU A 17 -22.94 -7.29 -15.00
CA LEU A 17 -22.85 -8.55 -14.26
C LEU A 17 -22.35 -8.32 -12.84
N LEU A 18 -21.30 -7.51 -12.67
CA LEU A 18 -20.77 -7.19 -11.35
C LEU A 18 -21.81 -6.45 -10.50
N LYS A 19 -22.47 -5.44 -11.06
CA LYS A 19 -23.58 -4.72 -10.41
C LYS A 19 -24.68 -5.68 -9.94
N SER A 20 -25.09 -6.60 -10.81
CA SER A 20 -26.21 -7.52 -10.53
C SER A 20 -25.88 -8.60 -9.50
N ASN A 21 -24.60 -8.99 -9.38
CA ASN A 21 -24.20 -10.09 -8.51
C ASN A 21 -23.58 -9.65 -7.17
N LEU A 22 -23.02 -8.44 -7.09
CA LEU A 22 -22.30 -7.99 -5.90
C LEU A 22 -23.17 -7.22 -4.90
N ASN A 23 -24.31 -6.66 -5.33
CA ASN A 23 -25.16 -5.78 -4.50
C ASN A 23 -24.41 -4.56 -3.93
N GLU A 24 -23.43 -4.05 -4.67
CA GLU A 24 -22.58 -2.92 -4.27
C GLU A 24 -23.03 -1.58 -4.91
N GLY A 25 -24.19 -1.54 -5.57
CA GLY A 25 -24.68 -0.33 -6.24
C GLY A 25 -24.17 -0.21 -7.68
N ASN A 26 -23.93 1.02 -8.15
CA ASN A 26 -23.55 1.27 -9.55
C ASN A 26 -22.04 1.38 -9.70
N VAL A 27 -21.47 0.77 -10.74
CA VAL A 27 -20.07 1.04 -11.12
C VAL A 27 -19.95 2.50 -11.56
N VAL A 28 -19.00 3.22 -10.97
CA VAL A 28 -18.71 4.64 -11.30
C VAL A 28 -17.33 4.83 -11.88
N SER A 29 -16.43 3.86 -11.71
CA SER A 29 -15.08 3.92 -12.26
C SER A 29 -14.45 2.52 -12.29
N LYS A 30 -13.55 2.31 -13.25
CA LYS A 30 -12.71 1.12 -13.37
C LYS A 30 -11.24 1.55 -13.49
N ASN A 31 -10.39 0.98 -12.65
CA ASN A 31 -8.94 1.16 -12.72
C ASN A 31 -8.29 -0.19 -13.00
N SER A 32 -7.54 -0.30 -14.10
CA SER A 32 -6.81 -1.53 -14.45
C SER A 32 -5.34 -1.39 -14.07
N GLY A 33 -4.88 -2.26 -13.17
CA GLY A 33 -3.48 -2.35 -12.75
C GLY A 33 -2.74 -3.54 -13.37
N MET A 34 -1.52 -3.80 -12.89
CA MET A 34 -0.75 -4.99 -13.26
C MET A 34 -1.29 -6.26 -12.59
N CYS A 35 -1.86 -6.15 -11.39
CA CYS A 35 -2.27 -7.29 -10.56
C CYS A 35 -3.79 -7.53 -10.55
N GLY A 36 -4.58 -6.73 -11.28
CA GLY A 36 -6.03 -6.87 -11.30
C GLY A 36 -6.76 -5.64 -11.82
N ASP A 37 -8.05 -5.81 -12.07
CA ASP A 37 -9.01 -4.73 -12.33
C ASP A 37 -9.74 -4.39 -11.03
N ILE A 38 -9.86 -3.09 -10.76
CA ILE A 38 -10.57 -2.55 -9.60
C ILE A 38 -11.78 -1.78 -10.11
N TYR A 39 -12.97 -2.25 -9.77
CA TYR A 39 -14.24 -1.60 -10.06
C TYR A 39 -14.70 -0.85 -8.81
N ILE A 40 -14.92 0.46 -8.93
CA ILE A 40 -15.42 1.30 -7.83
C ILE A 40 -16.93 1.42 -7.98
N PHE A 41 -17.65 1.14 -6.90
CA PHE A 41 -19.10 1.21 -6.85
C PHE A 41 -19.57 2.36 -5.97
N ASP A 42 -20.65 3.04 -6.37
CA ASP A 42 -21.43 3.95 -5.55
C ASP A 42 -22.68 3.22 -5.02
N ARG A 43 -22.71 3.05 -3.69
CA ARG A 43 -23.78 2.39 -2.93
C ARG A 43 -24.90 3.36 -2.52
N GLY A 44 -24.80 4.61 -2.96
CA GLY A 44 -25.75 5.67 -2.68
C GLY A 44 -25.44 6.49 -1.42
N PRO A 45 -26.01 7.70 -1.30
CA PRO A 45 -25.66 8.69 -0.28
C PRO A 45 -26.04 8.28 1.15
N ASN A 46 -26.90 7.27 1.31
CA ASN A 46 -27.37 6.79 2.61
C ASN A 46 -26.61 5.53 3.09
N THR A 47 -25.54 5.14 2.39
CA THR A 47 -24.73 3.96 2.73
C THR A 47 -23.36 4.41 3.22
N ILE A 48 -22.84 3.77 4.27
CA ILE A 48 -21.50 4.06 4.79
C ILE A 48 -20.67 2.75 4.82
N PRO A 49 -19.50 2.70 4.15
CA PRO A 49 -18.98 3.73 3.24
C PRO A 49 -19.85 3.82 1.98
N GLN A 50 -20.01 5.04 1.44
CA GLN A 50 -20.76 5.27 0.19
C GLN A 50 -20.13 4.51 -0.98
N TYR A 51 -18.80 4.42 -0.99
CA TYR A 51 -18.08 3.77 -2.06
C TYR A 51 -17.41 2.47 -1.58
N SER A 52 -17.42 1.47 -2.46
CA SER A 52 -16.71 0.20 -2.31
C SER A 52 -15.93 -0.14 -3.57
N CYS A 53 -15.02 -1.10 -3.47
CA CYS A 53 -14.20 -1.59 -4.56
C CYS A 53 -14.37 -3.10 -4.70
N ALA A 54 -14.52 -3.58 -5.93
CA ALA A 54 -14.33 -4.99 -6.26
C ALA A 54 -12.99 -5.15 -6.99
N LYS A 55 -12.08 -5.95 -6.42
CA LYS A 55 -10.86 -6.37 -7.10
C LYS A 55 -11.10 -7.71 -7.78
N ILE A 56 -10.71 -7.79 -9.04
CA ILE A 56 -10.81 -8.96 -9.89
C ILE A 56 -9.41 -9.23 -10.45
N PRO A 57 -8.92 -10.48 -10.44
CA PRO A 57 -7.64 -10.78 -11.06
C PRO A 57 -7.69 -10.51 -12.57
N LYS A 58 -6.55 -10.14 -13.13
CA LYS A 58 -6.40 -9.89 -14.56
C LYS A 58 -5.75 -11.10 -15.24
N LEU A 59 -6.16 -11.39 -16.46
CA LEU A 59 -5.48 -12.40 -17.28
C LEU A 59 -4.03 -11.97 -17.57
N ILE A 60 -3.13 -12.95 -17.49
CA ILE A 60 -1.72 -12.78 -17.82
C ILE A 60 -1.41 -13.78 -18.94
N ASP A 61 -0.88 -13.27 -20.05
CA ASP A 61 -0.56 -14.08 -21.21
C ASP A 61 0.38 -15.23 -20.83
N GLY A 62 0.02 -16.45 -21.24
CA GLY A 62 0.79 -17.66 -20.95
C GLY A 62 0.57 -18.26 -19.56
N ILE A 63 -0.28 -17.67 -18.72
CA ILE A 63 -0.62 -18.21 -17.40
C ILE A 63 -2.09 -18.67 -17.40
N SER A 64 -2.35 -19.85 -16.85
CA SER A 64 -3.72 -20.37 -16.75
C SER A 64 -4.57 -19.60 -15.72
N ASP A 65 -5.87 -19.50 -15.96
CA ASP A 65 -6.83 -18.89 -15.00
C ASP A 65 -6.69 -19.47 -13.60
N LYS A 66 -6.51 -20.80 -13.47
CA LYS A 66 -6.36 -21.47 -12.18
C LYS A 66 -5.16 -20.94 -11.40
N GLU A 67 -4.02 -20.75 -12.08
CA GLU A 67 -2.83 -20.22 -11.44
C GLU A 67 -2.98 -18.74 -11.07
N ILE A 68 -3.64 -17.95 -11.92
CA ILE A 68 -3.97 -16.56 -11.63
C ILE A 68 -4.87 -16.46 -10.40
N TYR A 69 -5.88 -17.33 -10.28
CA TYR A 69 -6.79 -17.37 -9.15
C TYR A 69 -6.08 -17.81 -7.87
N ALA A 70 -5.20 -18.81 -7.94
CA ALA A 70 -4.39 -19.23 -6.80
C ALA A 70 -3.48 -18.10 -6.30
N ARG A 71 -2.86 -17.33 -7.21
CA ARG A 71 -2.06 -16.14 -6.84
C ARG A 71 -2.92 -15.06 -6.18
N PHE A 72 -4.12 -14.81 -6.69
CA PHE A 72 -5.07 -13.86 -6.10
C PHE A 72 -5.54 -14.29 -4.71
N VAL A 73 -5.81 -15.59 -4.52
CA VAL A 73 -6.14 -16.16 -3.20
C VAL A 73 -4.95 -16.03 -2.25
N ASN A 74 -3.73 -16.30 -2.70
CA ASN A 74 -2.53 -16.16 -1.86
C ASN A 74 -2.31 -14.71 -1.38
N GLU A 75 -2.52 -13.72 -2.26
CA GLU A 75 -2.49 -12.30 -1.88
C GLU A 75 -3.49 -11.99 -0.75
N LEU A 76 -4.75 -12.41 -0.93
CA LEU A 76 -5.83 -12.15 0.03
C LEU A 76 -5.59 -12.90 1.35
N GLU A 77 -5.01 -14.11 1.29
CA GLU A 77 -4.65 -14.89 2.46
C GLU A 77 -3.61 -14.14 3.30
N ASN A 78 -2.55 -13.63 2.66
CA ASN A 78 -1.53 -12.87 3.35
C ASN A 78 -2.12 -11.60 3.98
N GLN A 79 -2.96 -10.87 3.27
CA GLN A 79 -3.62 -9.69 3.79
C GLN A 79 -4.52 -9.99 5.01
N LEU A 80 -5.30 -11.08 4.96
CA LEU A 80 -6.16 -11.50 6.07
C LEU A 80 -5.38 -11.96 7.32
N LYS A 81 -4.08 -12.25 7.24
CA LYS A 81 -3.26 -12.50 8.44
C LYS A 81 -3.04 -11.24 9.28
N TYR A 82 -3.13 -10.06 8.65
CA TYR A 82 -2.73 -8.78 9.23
C TYR A 82 -3.90 -7.80 9.46
N TYR A 83 -5.13 -8.21 9.14
CA TYR A 83 -6.29 -7.32 9.03
C TYR A 83 -6.72 -6.62 10.35
N HIS A 84 -6.23 -7.11 11.49
CA HIS A 84 -6.64 -6.67 12.82
C HIS A 84 -6.16 -5.27 13.21
N HIS A 85 -5.50 -4.53 12.33
CA HIS A 85 -4.97 -3.21 12.62
C HIS A 85 -5.62 -2.12 11.79
N GLN A 86 -5.88 -0.97 12.40
CA GLN A 86 -6.52 0.19 11.76
C GLN A 86 -5.76 0.70 10.51
N TYR A 87 -4.44 0.52 10.50
CA TYR A 87 -3.54 0.94 9.42
C TYR A 87 -3.21 -0.16 8.41
N VAL A 88 -3.97 -1.26 8.39
CA VAL A 88 -3.84 -2.33 7.39
C VAL A 88 -5.12 -2.39 6.56
N HIS A 89 -4.98 -2.39 5.24
CA HIS A 89 -6.09 -2.54 4.31
C HIS A 89 -6.47 -4.02 4.19
N TRP A 90 -7.77 -4.34 4.11
CA TRP A 90 -8.25 -5.73 4.05
C TRP A 90 -9.60 -5.84 3.33
N ALA A 91 -9.86 -7.03 2.76
CA ALA A 91 -11.11 -7.36 2.08
C ALA A 91 -12.22 -7.72 3.08
N TYR A 92 -13.40 -7.10 2.94
CA TYR A 92 -14.52 -7.34 3.85
C TYR A 92 -15.51 -8.43 3.41
N ASP A 93 -15.43 -8.87 2.16
CA ASP A 93 -16.24 -9.98 1.65
C ASP A 93 -15.60 -10.59 0.39
N PHE A 94 -16.01 -11.80 0.06
CA PHE A 94 -15.53 -12.58 -1.08
C PHE A 94 -16.71 -13.15 -1.87
N LYS A 95 -16.68 -12.99 -3.19
CA LYS A 95 -17.76 -13.35 -4.12
C LYS A 95 -17.20 -14.05 -5.35
N GLU A 96 -18.10 -14.61 -6.12
CA GLU A 96 -17.82 -15.15 -7.45
C GLU A 96 -18.80 -14.53 -8.44
N VAL A 97 -18.29 -14.15 -9.61
CA VAL A 97 -19.11 -13.68 -10.72
C VAL A 97 -18.65 -14.42 -11.98
N MET A 98 -19.54 -15.21 -12.58
CA MET A 98 -19.25 -16.03 -13.77
C MET A 98 -17.96 -16.88 -13.65
N GLY A 99 -17.75 -17.53 -12.50
CA GLY A 99 -16.57 -18.37 -12.27
C GLY A 99 -15.28 -17.61 -11.96
N VAL A 100 -15.32 -16.28 -11.85
CA VAL A 100 -14.17 -15.45 -11.49
C VAL A 100 -14.22 -15.08 -10.00
N PRO A 101 -13.11 -15.22 -9.26
CA PRO A 101 -13.02 -14.76 -7.88
C PRO A 101 -13.04 -13.22 -7.79
N VAL A 102 -13.82 -12.70 -6.85
CA VAL A 102 -13.96 -11.25 -6.59
C VAL A 102 -13.80 -10.98 -5.10
N ALA A 103 -12.91 -10.04 -4.75
CA ALA A 103 -12.75 -9.58 -3.37
C ALA A 103 -13.27 -8.14 -3.22
N LEU A 104 -14.02 -7.89 -2.15
CA LEU A 104 -14.65 -6.60 -1.88
C LEU A 104 -13.90 -5.81 -0.81
N PHE A 105 -13.65 -4.54 -1.07
CA PHE A 105 -12.86 -3.62 -0.25
C PHE A 105 -13.58 -2.31 -0.03
N ARG A 106 -13.27 -1.62 1.06
CA ARG A 106 -13.75 -0.24 1.26
C ARG A 106 -12.97 0.68 0.32
N TYR A 107 -13.65 1.65 -0.31
CA TYR A 107 -12.98 2.68 -1.08
C TYR A 107 -12.74 3.92 -0.22
N TRP A 108 -11.47 4.32 -0.09
CA TRP A 108 -11.09 5.47 0.74
C TRP A 108 -10.90 6.78 -0.06
N GLY A 109 -11.16 6.77 -1.36
CA GLY A 109 -11.08 7.97 -2.22
C GLY A 109 -9.66 8.37 -2.65
N SER A 110 -8.65 8.10 -1.82
CA SER A 110 -7.27 8.48 -2.09
C SER A 110 -6.26 7.40 -1.74
N ASP A 111 -5.09 7.52 -2.35
CA ASP A 111 -3.84 6.83 -2.04
C ASP A 111 -2.76 7.89 -1.75
N LEU A 112 -1.60 7.47 -1.27
CA LEU A 112 -0.51 8.37 -0.90
C LEU A 112 0.08 9.06 -2.15
N ARG A 113 0.06 8.42 -3.32
CA ARG A 113 0.50 9.04 -4.58
C ARG A 113 -0.30 10.31 -4.89
N LYS A 114 -1.61 10.28 -4.71
CA LYS A 114 -2.48 11.46 -4.91
C LYS A 114 -2.16 12.56 -3.89
N ILE A 115 -1.89 12.21 -2.64
CA ILE A 115 -1.48 13.19 -1.62
C ILE A 115 -0.17 13.87 -2.02
N ILE A 116 0.85 13.11 -2.44
CA ILE A 116 2.14 13.64 -2.91
C ILE A 116 1.93 14.62 -4.07
N LYS A 117 1.05 14.30 -5.03
CA LYS A 117 0.73 15.17 -6.18
C LYS A 117 -0.01 16.45 -5.80
N SER A 118 -0.80 16.44 -4.72
CA SER A 118 -1.66 17.58 -4.34
C SER A 118 -0.91 18.78 -3.76
N SER A 119 0.40 18.67 -3.46
CA SER A 119 1.32 19.71 -2.97
C SER A 119 0.90 20.52 -1.73
N SER A 120 -0.28 20.27 -1.16
CA SER A 120 -0.91 21.08 -0.11
C SER A 120 -0.82 20.48 1.30
N SER A 121 -0.24 19.28 1.43
CA SER A 121 -0.07 18.63 2.72
C SER A 121 1.06 19.27 3.52
N SER A 122 0.81 19.62 4.78
CA SER A 122 1.86 20.09 5.70
C SER A 122 2.85 18.97 6.04
N ASP A 123 4.06 19.34 6.44
CA ASP A 123 5.07 18.36 6.87
C ASP A 123 4.64 17.61 8.12
N ILE A 124 3.88 18.26 9.02
CA ILE A 124 3.28 17.60 10.19
C ILE A 124 2.35 16.47 9.76
N ASN A 125 1.48 16.68 8.76
CA ASN A 125 0.63 15.61 8.24
C ASN A 125 1.46 14.50 7.58
N LYS A 126 2.49 14.85 6.80
CA LYS A 126 3.40 13.88 6.16
C LYS A 126 4.13 13.00 7.19
N ILE A 127 4.67 13.60 8.26
CA ILE A 127 5.32 12.88 9.36
C ILE A 127 4.30 11.99 10.07
N SER A 128 3.09 12.48 10.34
CA SER A 128 2.03 11.69 10.99
C SER A 128 1.62 10.47 10.16
N ILE A 129 1.48 10.62 8.84
CA ILE A 129 1.22 9.53 7.92
C ILE A 129 2.36 8.49 8.02
N MET A 130 3.62 8.92 7.98
CA MET A 130 4.73 7.97 8.10
C MET A 130 4.71 7.22 9.45
N ALA A 131 4.41 7.91 10.55
CA ALA A 131 4.35 7.30 11.87
C ALA A 131 3.23 6.24 11.97
N TYR A 132 2.04 6.53 11.45
CA TYR A 132 0.93 5.57 11.37
C TYR A 132 1.26 4.37 10.48
N LEU A 133 1.91 4.61 9.34
CA LEU A 133 2.30 3.54 8.43
C LEU A 133 3.31 2.60 9.09
N CYS A 134 4.31 3.13 9.80
CA CYS A 134 5.24 2.33 10.59
C CYS A 134 4.53 1.51 11.68
N ALA A 135 3.52 2.07 12.36
CA ALA A 135 2.72 1.33 13.34
C ALA A 135 1.95 0.15 12.69
N GLY A 136 1.35 0.37 11.51
CA GLY A 136 0.71 -0.70 10.73
C GLY A 136 1.67 -1.81 10.32
N LEU A 137 2.84 -1.46 9.80
CA LEU A 137 3.87 -2.44 9.41
C LEU A 137 4.45 -3.19 10.61
N ARG A 138 4.67 -2.51 11.74
CA ARG A 138 5.07 -3.15 13.01
C ARG A 138 4.07 -4.23 13.42
N HIS A 139 2.76 -3.97 13.29
CA HIS A 139 1.75 -4.99 13.50
C HIS A 139 1.92 -6.17 12.53
N CYS A 140 2.07 -5.92 11.22
CA CYS A 140 2.28 -6.98 10.23
C CYS A 140 3.51 -7.85 10.55
N TYR A 141 4.65 -7.26 10.91
CA TYR A 141 5.85 -8.02 11.29
C TYR A 141 5.65 -8.85 12.56
N SER A 142 4.91 -8.32 13.55
CA SER A 142 4.56 -9.09 14.76
C SER A 142 3.72 -10.34 14.47
N LYS A 143 3.10 -10.38 13.28
CA LYS A 143 2.29 -11.49 12.76
C LYS A 143 3.02 -12.36 11.73
N GLY A 144 4.33 -12.21 11.60
CA GLY A 144 5.17 -13.04 10.72
C GLY A 144 5.31 -12.55 9.28
N LEU A 145 5.01 -11.26 9.01
CA LEU A 145 5.55 -10.64 7.80
C LEU A 145 7.09 -10.57 7.93
N VAL A 146 7.81 -10.94 6.87
CA VAL A 146 9.26 -10.78 6.74
C VAL A 146 9.57 -9.50 5.98
N SER A 147 8.95 -9.31 4.82
CA SER A 147 8.97 -8.06 4.05
C SER A 147 7.72 -8.00 3.17
N HIS A 148 7.20 -6.78 2.99
CA HIS A 148 6.13 -6.48 2.05
C HIS A 148 6.61 -6.49 0.59
N GLN A 149 7.88 -6.14 0.33
CA GLN A 149 8.58 -6.14 -0.97
C GLN A 149 8.09 -5.15 -2.05
N ASP A 150 6.83 -4.71 -2.00
CA ASP A 150 6.25 -3.76 -2.97
C ASP A 150 5.62 -2.52 -2.32
N LEU A 151 6.27 -1.97 -1.28
CA LEU A 151 5.85 -0.69 -0.72
C LEU A 151 6.08 0.44 -1.73
N LYS A 152 5.00 1.15 -2.06
CA LYS A 152 4.98 2.33 -2.92
C LYS A 152 3.76 3.20 -2.56
N PRO A 153 3.74 4.49 -2.92
CA PRO A 153 2.62 5.37 -2.59
C PRO A 153 1.25 4.90 -3.10
N GLU A 154 1.21 4.16 -4.22
CA GLU A 154 -0.03 3.58 -4.78
C GLU A 154 -0.60 2.43 -3.93
N ASN A 155 0.23 1.77 -3.12
CA ASN A 155 -0.16 0.65 -2.25
C ASN A 155 -0.49 1.11 -0.81
N ILE A 156 -0.48 2.43 -0.57
CA ILE A 156 -0.82 3.04 0.72
C ILE A 156 -2.09 3.86 0.54
N PHE A 157 -3.22 3.30 0.94
CA PHE A 157 -4.52 3.98 0.85
C PHE A 157 -4.64 5.01 1.96
N ILE A 158 -5.30 6.14 1.69
CA ILE A 158 -5.45 7.22 2.67
C ILE A 158 -6.93 7.35 3.03
N ARG A 159 -7.25 7.09 4.30
CA ARG A 159 -8.56 7.36 4.88
C ARG A 159 -8.50 8.65 5.67
N ASN A 160 -9.19 9.68 5.22
CA ASN A 160 -9.36 10.90 6.01
C ASN A 160 -10.38 10.64 7.14
N MET A 161 -9.87 10.58 8.37
CA MET A 161 -10.64 10.34 9.59
C MET A 161 -11.04 11.63 10.28
N ARG A 162 -10.75 12.81 9.69
CA ARG A 162 -10.92 14.09 10.38
C ARG A 162 -12.33 14.24 10.92
N ASN A 163 -13.32 13.82 10.13
CA ASN A 163 -14.73 13.91 10.50
C ASN A 163 -15.20 12.90 11.55
N ASP A 164 -14.42 11.86 11.82
CA ASP A 164 -14.71 10.84 12.82
C ASP A 164 -14.36 11.34 14.24
N PHE A 165 -13.57 12.42 14.36
CA PHE A 165 -13.18 13.04 15.62
C PHE A 165 -13.99 14.31 15.94
N ARG A 166 -14.51 14.39 17.17
CA ARG A 166 -15.27 15.57 17.66
C ARG A 166 -14.35 16.73 18.06
N VAL A 167 -13.26 16.41 18.74
CA VAL A 167 -12.21 17.36 19.12
C VAL A 167 -11.02 17.10 18.21
N ARG A 168 -10.51 18.15 17.57
CA ARG A 168 -9.44 18.05 16.57
C ARG A 168 -8.33 19.01 16.90
N VAL A 169 -7.09 18.59 16.64
CA VAL A 169 -5.97 19.52 16.56
C VAL A 169 -6.06 20.34 15.27
N GLU A 170 -5.36 21.47 15.21
CA GLU A 170 -5.39 22.38 14.06
C GLU A 170 -4.82 21.73 12.80
N GLN A 171 -3.73 20.99 12.96
CA GLN A 171 -3.05 20.28 11.89
C GLN A 171 -3.87 19.06 11.42
N ASP A 172 -3.83 18.77 10.12
CA ASP A 172 -4.59 17.66 9.53
C ASP A 172 -3.88 16.30 9.71
N VAL A 173 -3.63 15.89 10.96
CA VAL A 173 -3.02 14.58 11.29
C VAL A 173 -4.00 13.40 11.19
N TYR A 174 -5.14 13.58 10.52
CA TYR A 174 -6.21 12.59 10.47
C TYR A 174 -6.23 11.82 9.14
N ASN A 175 -5.18 11.96 8.32
CA ASN A 175 -5.00 11.13 7.14
C ASN A 175 -4.34 9.81 7.54
N PHE A 176 -5.16 8.79 7.75
CA PHE A 176 -4.68 7.49 8.19
C PHE A 176 -4.25 6.66 6.98
N PRO A 177 -2.98 6.22 6.90
CA PRO A 177 -2.55 5.29 5.88
C PRO A 177 -3.01 3.87 6.19
N LEU A 178 -3.40 3.15 5.16
CA LEU A 178 -3.67 1.73 5.21
C LEU A 178 -2.76 1.04 4.20
N VAL A 179 -1.80 0.25 4.70
CA VAL A 179 -0.94 -0.57 3.84
C VAL A 179 -1.78 -1.67 3.19
N GLY A 180 -1.68 -1.82 1.87
CA GLY A 180 -2.37 -2.84 1.09
C GLY A 180 -1.49 -3.42 0.00
N ASP A 181 -2.09 -4.27 -0.83
CA ASP A 181 -1.41 -5.02 -1.91
C ASP A 181 -0.27 -5.92 -1.38
N PHE A 182 -0.67 -6.95 -0.64
CA PHE A 182 0.25 -7.96 -0.08
C PHE A 182 0.62 -9.06 -1.09
N GLY A 183 0.54 -8.78 -2.40
CA GLY A 183 0.73 -9.77 -3.45
C GLY A 183 2.15 -10.34 -3.50
N LEU A 184 3.15 -9.54 -3.11
CA LEU A 184 4.56 -9.94 -3.01
C LEU A 184 5.05 -10.14 -1.57
N ALA A 185 4.14 -10.07 -0.58
CA ALA A 185 4.51 -10.26 0.81
C ALA A 185 5.11 -11.65 1.01
N ASN A 186 6.31 -11.71 1.60
CA ASN A 186 7.12 -12.92 1.82
C ASN A 186 7.46 -13.72 0.55
N ALA A 187 7.25 -13.18 -0.65
CA ALA A 187 7.48 -13.90 -1.91
C ALA A 187 8.93 -14.37 -2.09
N SER A 188 9.91 -13.67 -1.50
CA SER A 188 11.31 -14.10 -1.52
C SER A 188 11.53 -15.39 -0.71
N VAL A 189 10.84 -15.53 0.42
CA VAL A 189 10.95 -16.72 1.30
C VAL A 189 10.14 -17.89 0.73
N ASP A 190 8.95 -17.60 0.21
CA ASP A 190 8.02 -18.63 -0.24
C ASP A 190 8.35 -19.15 -1.66
N SER A 191 8.99 -18.33 -2.50
CA SER A 191 9.15 -18.62 -3.94
C SER A 191 10.41 -18.08 -4.62
N ASP A 192 11.42 -17.63 -3.85
CA ASP A 192 12.67 -17.05 -4.40
C ASP A 192 12.44 -15.86 -5.35
N PHE A 193 11.37 -15.10 -5.10
CA PHE A 193 10.92 -13.96 -5.91
C PHE A 193 11.22 -12.63 -5.22
N PHE A 194 12.14 -11.84 -5.79
CA PHE A 194 12.69 -10.61 -5.18
C PHE A 194 12.23 -9.31 -5.84
N ASP A 195 11.39 -9.39 -6.88
CA ASP A 195 10.94 -8.21 -7.61
C ASP A 195 10.04 -7.29 -6.75
N GLY A 196 9.87 -6.06 -7.23
CA GLY A 196 9.01 -5.02 -6.67
C GLY A 196 8.98 -3.80 -7.59
N ALA A 197 8.36 -2.71 -7.14
CA ALA A 197 8.37 -1.44 -7.85
C ALA A 197 9.78 -0.84 -7.85
N ARG A 198 10.45 -0.93 -9.00
CA ARG A 198 11.88 -0.61 -9.20
C ARG A 198 12.39 0.67 -8.52
N PRO A 199 11.68 1.81 -8.50
CA PRO A 199 12.17 3.01 -7.80
C PRO A 199 12.32 2.82 -6.29
N TYR A 200 11.54 1.91 -5.69
CA TYR A 200 11.47 1.69 -4.25
C TYR A 200 12.27 0.46 -3.79
N MET A 201 12.85 -0.31 -4.72
CA MET A 201 13.55 -1.57 -4.41
C MET A 201 14.88 -1.33 -3.69
N ALA A 202 15.06 -2.03 -2.58
CA ALA A 202 16.29 -2.00 -1.77
C ALA A 202 17.47 -2.74 -2.45
N PRO A 203 18.74 -2.45 -2.08
CA PRO A 203 19.92 -3.14 -2.61
C PRO A 203 19.84 -4.67 -2.54
N GLU A 204 19.42 -5.20 -1.40
CA GLU A 204 19.33 -6.64 -1.16
C GLU A 204 18.30 -7.34 -2.07
N GLN A 205 17.27 -6.63 -2.57
CA GLN A 205 16.33 -7.17 -3.56
C GLN A 205 17.01 -7.35 -4.92
N TRP A 206 17.80 -6.37 -5.36
CA TRP A 206 18.55 -6.45 -6.61
C TRP A 206 19.64 -7.52 -6.57
N GLU A 207 20.22 -7.75 -5.39
CA GLU A 207 21.29 -8.71 -5.13
C GLU A 207 20.76 -10.11 -4.80
N ARG A 208 19.43 -10.29 -4.68
CA ARG A 208 18.78 -11.54 -4.26
C ARG A 208 19.32 -12.06 -2.92
N ARG A 209 19.62 -11.14 -1.99
CA ARG A 209 20.00 -11.47 -0.60
C ARG A 209 18.75 -11.63 0.26
N PRO A 210 18.84 -12.32 1.42
CA PRO A 210 17.70 -12.45 2.34
C PRO A 210 17.08 -11.09 2.69
N LEU A 211 15.75 -11.00 2.56
CA LEU A 211 14.98 -9.81 2.86
C LEU A 211 14.52 -9.80 4.32
N SER A 212 14.24 -8.62 4.85
CA SER A 212 13.72 -8.42 6.21
C SER A 212 12.88 -7.14 6.28
N SER A 213 12.42 -6.77 7.48
CA SER A 213 11.75 -5.48 7.72
C SER A 213 12.60 -4.29 7.25
N LYS A 214 13.94 -4.42 7.24
CA LYS A 214 14.88 -3.41 6.76
C LYS A 214 14.74 -3.13 5.26
N THR A 215 14.29 -4.10 4.49
CA THR A 215 14.00 -3.94 3.06
C THR A 215 12.86 -2.94 2.87
N ASP A 216 11.81 -3.08 3.67
CA ASP A 216 10.67 -2.15 3.65
C ASP A 216 11.06 -0.77 4.21
N VAL A 217 11.97 -0.70 5.19
CA VAL A 217 12.53 0.58 5.69
C VAL A 217 13.19 1.39 4.58
N PHE A 218 13.90 0.75 3.65
CA PHE A 218 14.48 1.44 2.50
C PHE A 218 13.39 2.04 1.61
N ALA A 219 12.35 1.26 1.28
CA ALA A 219 11.21 1.73 0.49
C ALA A 219 10.48 2.90 1.18
N LEU A 220 10.28 2.82 2.50
CA LEU A 220 9.73 3.92 3.30
C LEU A 220 10.62 5.17 3.26
N GLY A 221 11.93 5.02 3.13
CA GLY A 221 12.87 6.14 3.07
C GLY A 221 12.73 6.91 1.77
N VAL A 222 12.58 6.17 0.66
CA VAL A 222 12.25 6.75 -0.65
C VAL A 222 10.90 7.47 -0.58
N ILE A 223 9.88 6.83 0.02
CA ILE A 223 8.53 7.42 0.16
C ILE A 223 8.56 8.68 1.02
N LEU A 224 9.25 8.67 2.16
CA LEU A 224 9.37 9.83 3.05
C LEU A 224 10.04 11.00 2.33
N PHE A 225 11.16 10.76 1.65
CA PHE A 225 11.85 11.78 0.86
C PHE A 225 10.93 12.34 -0.24
N GLU A 226 10.21 11.47 -0.93
CA GLU A 226 9.29 11.87 -1.99
C GLU A 226 8.14 12.74 -1.47
N MET A 227 7.59 12.42 -0.30
CA MET A 227 6.56 13.24 0.36
C MET A 227 7.09 14.62 0.73
N MET A 228 8.31 14.70 1.27
CA MET A 228 8.89 15.96 1.74
C MET A 228 9.31 16.87 0.59
N SER A 229 9.94 16.30 -0.44
CA SER A 229 10.44 17.04 -1.61
C SER A 229 9.35 17.44 -2.62
N GLY A 230 8.10 17.00 -2.44
CA GLY A 230 7.00 17.31 -3.37
C GLY A 230 7.00 16.45 -4.64
N GLY A 231 7.41 15.18 -4.52
CA GLY A 231 7.34 14.18 -5.58
C GLY A 231 8.68 13.84 -6.25
N PHE A 232 9.80 14.34 -5.72
CA PHE A 232 11.12 13.95 -6.22
C PHE A 232 11.58 12.65 -5.57
N HIS A 233 12.11 11.77 -6.40
CA HIS A 233 12.90 10.63 -5.97
C HIS A 233 14.28 11.11 -5.46
N PRO A 234 14.91 10.43 -4.49
CA PRO A 234 16.30 10.66 -4.10
C PRO A 234 17.29 10.74 -5.28
N ALA A 235 17.00 10.01 -6.38
CA ALA A 235 17.80 10.04 -7.60
C ALA A 235 17.70 11.35 -8.43
N GLY A 236 17.01 12.38 -7.93
CA GLY A 236 16.95 13.71 -8.55
C GLY A 236 15.87 13.89 -9.62
N ILE A 237 14.89 12.98 -9.70
CA ILE A 237 13.81 13.07 -10.70
C ILE A 237 12.44 13.06 -10.07
N LYS A 238 11.50 13.79 -10.66
CA LYS A 238 10.10 13.76 -10.24
C LYS A 238 9.42 12.49 -10.77
N LEU A 239 9.04 11.55 -9.89
CA LEU A 239 8.61 10.22 -10.33
C LEU A 239 7.37 10.25 -11.23
N SER A 240 6.43 11.16 -10.96
CA SER A 240 5.21 11.33 -11.75
C SER A 240 5.45 11.57 -13.24
N ASP A 241 6.63 12.06 -13.57
CA ASP A 241 6.97 12.49 -14.92
C ASP A 241 7.56 11.33 -15.74
N PHE A 242 7.99 10.25 -15.08
CA PHE A 242 8.74 9.16 -15.72
C PHE A 242 8.26 7.74 -15.39
N TRP A 243 7.61 7.54 -14.23
CA TRP A 243 7.23 6.22 -13.71
C TRP A 243 5.73 6.14 -13.38
N PRO A 244 5.06 5.01 -13.63
CA PRO A 244 5.55 3.80 -14.31
C PRO A 244 5.60 3.96 -15.84
N LYS A 245 4.87 4.95 -16.37
CA LYS A 245 4.90 5.35 -17.77
C LYS A 245 5.27 6.84 -17.82
N PRO A 246 6.22 7.25 -18.67
CA PRO A 246 6.57 8.64 -18.80
C PRO A 246 5.41 9.42 -19.40
N ILE A 247 5.27 10.67 -18.97
CA ILE A 247 4.40 11.63 -19.67
C ILE A 247 4.93 11.84 -21.09
N GLU A 248 4.06 12.27 -21.99
CA GLU A 248 4.43 12.51 -23.38
C GLU A 248 5.61 13.48 -23.49
N GLY A 249 6.59 13.15 -24.34
CA GLY A 249 7.83 13.91 -24.49
C GLY A 249 8.98 13.49 -23.56
N ASN A 250 8.71 12.80 -22.45
CA ASN A 250 9.75 12.36 -21.52
C ASN A 250 10.42 11.04 -21.92
N THR A 251 11.68 10.90 -21.50
CA THR A 251 12.48 9.70 -21.79
C THR A 251 11.93 8.45 -21.10
N LYS A 252 11.99 7.31 -21.80
CA LYS A 252 11.71 5.97 -21.25
C LYS A 252 12.86 5.41 -20.40
N LYS A 253 13.95 6.14 -20.19
CA LYS A 253 15.11 5.69 -19.39
C LYS A 253 14.66 5.09 -18.06
N TRP A 254 13.84 5.83 -17.31
CA TRP A 254 13.44 5.49 -15.94
C TRP A 254 12.34 4.42 -15.85
N THR A 255 11.81 3.93 -16.97
CA THR A 255 10.93 2.74 -16.94
C THR A 255 11.72 1.44 -16.88
N LYS A 256 13.03 1.47 -17.15
CA LYS A 256 13.90 0.30 -17.20
C LYS A 256 14.53 0.02 -15.84
N ALA A 257 15.09 -1.18 -15.65
CA ALA A 257 15.70 -1.60 -14.39
C ALA A 257 17.09 -0.99 -14.17
N GLU A 258 17.86 -0.79 -15.22
CA GLU A 258 19.28 -0.43 -15.16
C GLU A 258 19.54 0.91 -14.42
N PRO A 259 18.77 1.99 -14.62
CA PRO A 259 18.99 3.24 -13.89
C PRO A 259 18.79 3.10 -12.39
N TRP A 260 17.76 2.37 -11.98
CA TRP A 260 17.45 2.13 -10.56
C TRP A 260 18.53 1.27 -9.92
N ARG A 261 18.89 0.16 -10.58
CA ARG A 261 19.99 -0.70 -10.12
C ARG A 261 21.28 0.09 -9.98
N LYS A 262 21.63 0.93 -10.95
CA LYS A 262 22.84 1.78 -10.89
C LYS A 262 22.79 2.77 -9.72
N TRP A 263 21.63 3.40 -9.48
CA TRP A 263 21.48 4.33 -8.35
C TRP A 263 21.68 3.62 -7.01
N VAL A 264 21.03 2.46 -6.82
CA VAL A 264 21.16 1.68 -5.58
C VAL A 264 22.58 1.14 -5.39
N SER A 265 23.22 0.60 -6.45
CA SER A 265 24.62 0.14 -6.39
C SER A 265 25.62 1.26 -6.11
N ASN A 266 25.25 2.52 -6.35
CA ASN A 266 26.05 3.71 -6.01
C ASN A 266 25.73 4.25 -4.61
N GLY A 267 25.20 3.42 -3.71
CA GLY A 267 24.94 3.81 -2.33
C GLY A 267 23.51 4.30 -2.06
N GLY A 268 22.65 4.38 -3.08
CA GLY A 268 21.31 4.97 -2.94
C GLY A 268 21.34 6.48 -2.61
N ALA A 269 22.44 7.15 -2.93
CA ALA A 269 22.67 8.54 -2.53
C ALA A 269 21.57 9.50 -3.03
N ILE A 270 21.24 10.46 -2.18
CA ILE A 270 20.33 11.56 -2.51
C ILE A 270 21.10 12.55 -3.40
N SER A 271 20.47 12.98 -4.50
CA SER A 271 21.03 13.98 -5.40
C SER A 271 21.01 15.35 -4.74
N ALA A 272 22.14 16.06 -4.77
CA ALA A 272 22.31 17.38 -4.19
C ALA A 272 21.27 18.41 -4.69
N ASP A 273 20.78 18.25 -5.92
CA ASP A 273 19.79 19.15 -6.53
C ASP A 273 18.42 19.08 -5.84
N VAL A 274 18.10 17.95 -5.21
CA VAL A 274 16.81 17.72 -4.53
C VAL A 274 16.96 17.60 -3.01
N GLU A 275 18.17 17.36 -2.52
CA GLU A 275 18.49 17.29 -1.09
C GLU A 275 18.06 18.57 -0.35
N VAL A 276 18.28 19.72 -0.98
CA VAL A 276 17.93 21.05 -0.44
C VAL A 276 16.42 21.28 -0.26
N LEU A 277 15.58 20.39 -0.80
CA LEU A 277 14.12 20.49 -0.70
C LEU A 277 13.58 19.89 0.62
N VAL A 278 14.42 19.22 1.40
CA VAL A 278 14.03 18.49 2.61
C VAL A 278 14.75 19.08 3.82
N ASP A 279 14.00 19.28 4.91
CA ASP A 279 14.54 19.75 6.19
C ASP A 279 15.63 18.81 6.76
N GLY A 280 16.65 19.39 7.39
CA GLY A 280 17.85 18.68 7.81
C GLY A 280 17.59 17.50 8.77
N GLU A 281 16.71 17.66 9.76
CA GLU A 281 16.41 16.58 10.70
C GLU A 281 15.71 15.39 10.01
N ILE A 282 14.80 15.69 9.07
CA ILE A 282 14.11 14.64 8.30
C ILE A 282 15.10 13.97 7.33
N LEU A 283 15.98 14.75 6.72
CA LEU A 283 17.00 14.27 5.81
C LEU A 283 17.99 13.31 6.51
N GLU A 284 18.37 13.58 7.75
CA GLU A 284 19.18 12.67 8.56
C GLU A 284 18.50 11.31 8.76
N LEU A 285 17.20 11.30 9.07
CA LEU A 285 16.41 10.07 9.18
C LEU A 285 16.34 9.33 7.83
N VAL A 286 16.03 10.04 6.74
CA VAL A 286 15.99 9.47 5.39
C VAL A 286 17.33 8.84 5.01
N ASN A 287 18.46 9.50 5.27
CA ASN A 287 19.79 8.96 4.98
C ASN A 287 20.06 7.65 5.73
N LYS A 288 19.67 7.53 7.00
CA LYS A 288 19.77 6.26 7.75
C LYS A 288 18.91 5.18 7.11
N MET A 289 17.68 5.51 6.70
CA MET A 289 16.76 4.57 6.06
C MET A 289 17.25 4.09 4.68
N LEU A 290 17.94 4.95 3.93
CA LEU A 290 18.49 4.63 2.61
C LEU A 290 19.87 3.97 2.65
N SER A 291 20.39 3.59 3.82
CA SER A 291 21.69 2.93 3.91
C SER A 291 21.74 1.67 3.04
N SER A 292 22.85 1.48 2.34
CA SER A 292 23.03 0.31 1.46
C SER A 292 23.16 -1.00 2.26
N ASN A 293 23.69 -0.91 3.48
CA ASN A 293 23.72 -2.02 4.41
C ASN A 293 22.42 -2.04 5.24
N PRO A 294 21.60 -3.10 5.16
CA PRO A 294 20.35 -3.19 5.93
C PRO A 294 20.51 -3.05 7.44
N ASP A 295 21.65 -3.46 8.00
CA ASP A 295 21.90 -3.42 9.45
C ASP A 295 22.08 -1.99 9.98
N ASP A 296 22.47 -1.05 9.11
CA ASP A 296 22.64 0.36 9.47
C ASP A 296 21.31 1.14 9.41
N ARG A 297 20.25 0.53 8.87
CA ARG A 297 18.91 1.13 8.82
C ARG A 297 18.23 0.98 10.19
N PRO A 298 17.37 1.92 10.62
CA PRO A 298 16.66 1.81 11.89
C PRO A 298 15.68 0.64 11.89
N GLU A 299 15.31 0.14 13.08
CA GLU A 299 14.13 -0.73 13.21
C GLU A 299 12.86 0.10 13.06
N ILE A 300 11.79 -0.49 12.51
CA ILE A 300 10.48 0.19 12.37
C ILE A 300 9.97 0.72 13.71
N SER A 301 10.23 0.01 14.82
CA SER A 301 9.86 0.48 16.16
C SER A 301 10.56 1.78 16.53
N LEU A 302 11.87 1.86 16.30
CA LEU A 302 12.68 3.05 16.58
C LEU A 302 12.30 4.22 15.65
N MET A 303 11.92 3.92 14.41
CA MET A 303 11.44 4.94 13.49
C MET A 303 10.16 5.64 13.99
N ILE A 304 9.25 4.91 14.63
CA ILE A 304 8.03 5.52 15.20
C ILE A 304 8.44 6.55 16.26
N ASP A 305 9.39 6.21 17.12
CA ASP A 305 9.89 7.11 18.16
C ASP A 305 10.59 8.35 17.54
N ASP A 306 11.42 8.16 16.52
CA ASP A 306 12.08 9.25 15.78
C ASP A 306 11.04 10.20 15.14
N LEU A 307 10.02 9.67 14.47
CA LEU A 307 8.95 10.45 13.83
C LEU A 307 8.10 11.19 14.86
N LEU A 308 7.80 10.56 16.00
CA LEU A 308 7.09 11.21 17.10
C LEU A 308 7.93 12.32 17.72
N GLN A 309 9.25 12.15 17.83
CA GLN A 309 10.15 13.21 18.31
C GLN A 309 10.20 14.40 17.33
N LEU A 310 10.19 14.15 16.01
CA LEU A 310 10.08 15.20 14.99
C LEU A 310 8.75 15.96 15.08
N LEU A 311 7.64 15.27 15.38
CA LEU A 311 6.36 15.92 15.66
C LEU A 311 6.44 16.74 16.94
N ARG A 312 7.06 16.22 18.00
CA ARG A 312 7.16 16.90 19.29
C ARG A 312 7.91 18.22 19.20
N SER A 313 8.97 18.28 18.39
CA SER A 313 9.74 19.51 18.18
C SER A 313 9.01 20.55 17.32
N ARG A 314 8.08 20.12 16.46
CA ARG A 314 7.36 20.98 15.50
C ARG A 314 5.98 21.42 15.99
N ASP A 315 5.19 20.52 16.57
CA ASP A 315 3.87 20.78 17.12
C ASP A 315 3.50 19.75 18.20
N MET A 316 3.51 20.21 19.46
CA MET A 316 3.22 19.37 20.63
C MET A 316 1.79 18.79 20.58
N SER A 317 0.82 19.52 20.01
CA SER A 317 -0.56 19.06 19.95
C SER A 317 -0.71 17.86 19.01
N SER A 318 -0.11 17.92 17.82
CA SER A 318 -0.01 16.80 16.88
C SER A 318 0.75 15.62 17.47
N PHE A 319 1.88 15.84 18.16
CA PHE A 319 2.61 14.76 18.83
C PHE A 319 1.72 13.98 19.81
N VAL A 320 1.02 14.67 20.71
CA VAL A 320 0.12 14.03 21.69
C VAL A 320 -0.99 13.28 20.97
N GLN A 321 -1.61 13.90 19.96
CA GLN A 321 -2.71 13.30 19.22
C GLN A 321 -2.28 12.04 18.45
N VAL A 322 -1.15 12.09 17.74
CA VAL A 322 -0.62 10.98 16.95
C VAL A 322 -0.18 9.84 17.87
N SER A 323 0.54 10.15 18.95
CA SER A 323 0.98 9.17 19.95
C SER A 323 -0.21 8.42 20.57
N HIS A 324 -1.25 9.14 20.99
CA HIS A 324 -2.46 8.53 21.54
C HIS A 324 -3.20 7.67 20.52
N LEU A 325 -3.29 8.08 19.25
CA LEU A 325 -3.97 7.30 18.22
C LEU A 325 -3.21 6.01 17.89
N ILE A 326 -1.89 6.07 17.78
CA ILE A 326 -1.05 4.87 17.62
C ILE A 326 -1.28 3.91 18.79
N SER A 327 -1.12 4.39 20.04
CA SER A 327 -1.31 3.57 21.23
C SER A 327 -2.72 2.98 21.33
N HIS A 328 -3.75 3.76 21.00
CA HIS A 328 -5.13 3.30 20.99
C HIS A 328 -5.33 2.17 19.99
N TYR A 329 -4.95 2.35 18.73
CA TYR A 329 -5.18 1.31 17.70
C TYR A 329 -4.26 0.09 17.85
N ASP A 330 -3.04 0.26 18.37
CA ASP A 330 -2.21 -0.87 18.79
C ASP A 330 -2.94 -1.71 19.86
N SER A 331 -3.59 -1.07 20.85
CA SER A 331 -4.34 -1.77 21.91
C SER A 331 -5.61 -2.48 21.42
N GLN A 332 -6.19 -2.01 20.31
CA GLN A 332 -7.35 -2.64 19.67
C GLN A 332 -6.94 -3.78 18.73
N ALA A 333 -5.66 -3.89 18.39
CA ALA A 333 -5.18 -4.91 17.47
C ALA A 333 -5.33 -6.30 18.09
N SER A 334 -6.20 -7.12 17.52
CA SER A 334 -6.50 -8.43 18.07
C SER A 334 -5.43 -9.48 17.74
N GLN A 335 -5.23 -10.38 18.69
CA GLN A 335 -4.42 -11.59 18.53
C GLN A 335 -5.25 -12.83 18.23
N VAL A 336 -6.59 -12.73 18.31
CA VAL A 336 -7.49 -13.87 18.07
C VAL A 336 -7.54 -14.21 16.58
N SER A 337 -7.95 -15.44 16.26
CA SER A 337 -8.08 -15.87 14.87
C SER A 337 -9.20 -15.14 14.15
N LEU A 338 -9.16 -15.08 12.80
CA LEU A 338 -10.28 -14.60 11.98
C LEU A 338 -11.58 -15.37 12.26
N GLU A 339 -11.47 -16.67 12.59
CA GLU A 339 -12.62 -17.51 12.94
C GLU A 339 -13.30 -17.09 14.24
N GLU A 340 -12.53 -16.72 15.27
CA GLU A 340 -13.10 -16.24 16.53
C GLU A 340 -13.66 -14.82 16.44
N SER A 341 -12.92 -13.93 15.78
CA SER A 341 -13.29 -12.51 15.70
C SER A 341 -14.37 -12.22 14.66
N TRP A 342 -14.40 -12.97 13.55
CA TRP A 342 -15.39 -12.82 12.50
C TRP A 342 -15.75 -14.16 11.83
N PRO A 343 -16.54 -15.00 12.52
CA PRO A 343 -16.89 -16.34 12.03
C PRO A 343 -17.49 -16.35 10.61
N TYR A 344 -18.35 -15.37 10.30
CA TYR A 344 -18.97 -15.24 8.99
C TYR A 344 -17.95 -14.97 7.86
N LEU A 345 -17.01 -14.04 8.06
CA LEU A 345 -15.97 -13.75 7.07
C LEU A 345 -15.00 -14.93 6.93
N SER A 346 -14.65 -15.57 8.06
CA SER A 346 -13.85 -16.80 8.06
C SER A 346 -14.50 -17.91 7.23
N GLN A 347 -15.80 -18.15 7.41
CA GLN A 347 -16.54 -19.15 6.63
C GLN A 347 -16.56 -18.81 5.13
N ARG A 348 -16.87 -17.55 4.78
CA ARG A 348 -16.81 -17.04 3.40
C ARG A 348 -15.44 -17.28 2.78
N TRP A 349 -14.38 -16.92 3.51
CA TRP A 349 -12.99 -17.10 3.09
C TRP A 349 -12.62 -18.57 2.88
N LYS A 350 -12.97 -19.46 3.82
CA LYS A 350 -12.71 -20.92 3.70
C LYS A 350 -13.35 -21.49 2.43
N MET A 351 -14.60 -21.13 2.13
CA MET A 351 -15.29 -21.56 0.91
C MET A 351 -14.64 -21.00 -0.36
N PHE A 352 -14.28 -19.72 -0.34
CA PHE A 352 -13.63 -19.05 -1.46
C PHE A 352 -12.25 -19.65 -1.77
N LYS A 353 -11.42 -19.84 -0.75
CA LYS A 353 -10.11 -20.50 -0.86
C LYS A 353 -10.23 -21.94 -1.37
N ALA A 354 -11.18 -22.72 -0.86
CA ALA A 354 -11.38 -24.11 -1.32
C ALA A 354 -11.74 -24.21 -2.82
N LYS A 355 -12.34 -23.16 -3.39
CA LYS A 355 -12.75 -23.12 -4.79
C LYS A 355 -11.67 -22.59 -5.74
N PHE A 356 -10.91 -21.58 -5.30
CA PHE A 356 -10.02 -20.81 -6.17
C PHE A 356 -8.52 -20.93 -5.83
N GLY A 357 -8.20 -21.47 -4.65
CA GLY A 357 -6.83 -21.59 -4.14
C GLY A 357 -6.09 -22.86 -4.56
#